data_AF-A0A9X3YPH2-F1
#
_entry.id   AF-A0A9X3YPH2-F1
#
_cell.length_a   1.000
_cell.length_b   1.000
_cell.length_c   1.000
_cell.angle_alpha   90.00
_cell.angle_beta   90.00
_cell.angle_gamma   90.00
#
_symmetry.space_group_name_H-M   'P 1'
#
loop_
_entity.id
_entity.type
_entity.pdbx_description
1 polymer ?
#
loop_
_entity_poly.entity_id
_entity_poly.type
_entity_poly.pdbx_seq_one_letter_code
_entity_poly.pdbx_strand_id
1 'polypeptide(L)'
;MAKKGWAAFPYPDKAYDYAGDKLAKSWKTLHAGDQEPFPDDKHVAKLLKANPKLGKDAAAAAAQLQDAWRAFHRGDFEDAFEQGKALKALGASVAIKAGGIHATYLVDGEKDKLARYEALGALADEAIAALPDEANSHYRRAFAIGRYSQCISITKALTMGLAGKVKESLDATLELAPKHAEAHTALGLYHAEIVGKVGGMLAKLTYGASAATAEKHLKEATKLTADSPIAWIELANGLLLLHGDKQEDAAAEAYEKAGKLKARDAMEALDVAFAKEQLE
;
A
#
# COMPACT_ATOMS: atom_id res chain seq x y z
N MET A 1 19.53 17.93 0.33
CA MET A 1 19.42 17.58 -1.10
C MET A 1 19.16 16.10 -1.16
N ALA A 2 18.03 15.67 -1.72
CA ALA A 2 17.75 14.25 -1.86
C ALA A 2 18.84 13.58 -2.73
N LYS A 3 19.24 12.35 -2.42
CA LYS A 3 20.25 11.66 -3.23
C LYS A 3 19.73 11.46 -4.64
N LYS A 4 20.63 11.42 -5.62
CA LYS A 4 20.29 11.16 -7.03
C LYS A 4 19.37 9.93 -7.13
N GLY A 5 18.09 10.14 -7.41
CA GLY A 5 17.08 9.08 -7.53
C GLY A 5 15.89 9.15 -6.56
N TRP A 6 15.91 9.97 -5.51
CA TRP A 6 14.74 10.20 -4.64
C TRP A 6 14.19 11.62 -4.83
N ALA A 7 13.23 11.82 -5.72
CA ALA A 7 12.57 13.12 -5.81
C ALA A 7 11.87 13.46 -4.47
N ALA A 8 11.96 14.73 -4.06
CA ALA A 8 11.36 15.21 -2.82
C ALA A 8 9.82 15.28 -2.94
N PHE A 9 9.12 15.03 -1.84
CA PHE A 9 7.69 15.26 -1.74
C PHE A 9 7.36 16.74 -2.00
N PRO A 10 6.46 17.07 -2.96
CA PRO A 10 6.26 18.45 -3.41
C PRO A 10 5.34 19.30 -2.52
N TYR A 11 4.63 18.71 -1.54
CA TYR A 11 3.62 19.42 -0.74
C TYR A 11 3.90 19.42 0.78
N PRO A 12 5.10 19.83 1.25
CA PRO A 12 5.44 19.76 2.66
C PRO A 12 4.50 20.61 3.53
N ASP A 13 3.98 20.01 4.61
CA ASP A 13 3.12 20.67 5.59
C ASP A 13 3.54 20.26 7.02
N LYS A 14 3.68 21.23 7.92
CA LYS A 14 3.99 21.01 9.34
C LYS A 14 2.92 20.18 10.07
N ALA A 15 1.70 20.12 9.54
CA ALA A 15 0.65 19.26 10.04
C ALA A 15 1.06 17.76 10.00
N TYR A 16 1.99 17.39 9.12
CA TYR A 16 2.44 16.02 8.91
C TYR A 16 3.62 15.62 9.81
N ASP A 17 4.11 16.52 10.68
CA ASP A 17 5.32 16.27 11.48
C ASP A 17 5.15 15.15 12.54
N TYR A 18 3.95 15.02 13.10
CA TYR A 18 3.60 14.04 14.15
C TYR A 18 4.63 13.89 15.29
N ALA A 19 5.27 15.00 15.69
CA ALA A 19 6.31 15.02 16.72
C ALA A 19 5.80 14.56 18.09
N GLY A 20 6.66 13.87 18.85
CA GLY A 20 6.37 13.40 20.19
C GLY A 20 5.17 12.43 20.24
N ASP A 21 4.24 12.70 21.18
CA ASP A 21 3.06 11.87 21.41
C ASP A 21 1.96 12.02 20.34
N LYS A 22 2.09 12.98 19.41
CA LYS A 22 1.13 13.19 18.33
C LYS A 22 1.03 11.98 17.41
N LEU A 23 2.14 11.30 17.12
CA LEU A 23 2.12 10.08 16.31
C LEU A 23 1.20 9.02 16.92
N ALA A 24 1.40 8.70 18.20
CA ALA A 24 0.60 7.69 18.91
C ALA A 24 -0.89 8.07 18.96
N LYS A 25 -1.20 9.35 19.18
CA LYS A 25 -2.59 9.86 19.23
C LYS A 25 -3.30 9.77 17.87
N SER A 26 -2.58 9.99 16.77
CA SER A 26 -3.12 9.96 15.41
C SER A 26 -3.06 8.58 14.76
N TRP A 27 -2.36 7.62 15.37
CA TRP A 27 -2.01 6.35 14.76
C TRP A 27 -3.18 5.58 14.15
N LYS A 28 -4.27 5.42 14.92
CA LYS A 28 -5.47 4.70 14.45
C LYS A 28 -6.10 5.33 13.21
N THR A 29 -5.98 6.64 13.08
CA THR A 29 -6.52 7.39 11.93
C THR A 29 -5.59 7.26 10.73
N LEU A 30 -4.28 7.41 10.94
CA LEU A 30 -3.25 7.28 9.89
C LEU A 30 -3.17 5.86 9.32
N HIS A 31 -3.37 4.86 10.17
CA HIS A 31 -3.33 3.44 9.83
C HIS A 31 -4.72 2.79 9.82
N ALA A 32 -5.77 3.58 9.55
CA ALA A 32 -7.12 3.04 9.41
C ALA A 32 -7.23 2.07 8.21
N GLY A 33 -6.41 2.28 7.17
CA GLY A 33 -6.42 1.49 5.94
C GLY A 33 -5.65 0.19 6.02
N ASP A 34 -4.50 0.17 6.69
CA ASP A 34 -3.62 -1.00 6.79
C ASP A 34 -3.61 -1.67 8.17
N GLN A 35 -4.30 -1.07 9.16
CA GLN A 35 -4.37 -1.57 10.53
C GLN A 35 -3.00 -1.86 11.16
N GLU A 36 -1.94 -1.18 10.71
CA GLU A 36 -0.59 -1.35 11.27
C GLU A 36 -0.63 -1.15 12.80
N PRO A 37 -0.07 -2.06 13.60
CA PRO A 37 0.03 -1.87 15.04
C PRO A 37 0.98 -0.72 15.37
N PHE A 38 0.68 0.06 16.41
CA PHE A 38 1.62 1.09 16.87
C PHE A 38 2.91 0.43 17.39
N PRO A 39 4.10 0.84 16.90
CA PRO A 39 5.37 0.22 17.30
C PRO A 39 5.83 0.74 18.66
N ASP A 40 5.13 0.34 19.72
CA ASP A 40 5.59 0.49 21.10
C ASP A 40 6.48 -0.68 21.54
N ASP A 41 7.19 -0.49 22.66
CA ASP A 41 8.09 -1.48 23.24
C ASP A 41 7.42 -2.84 23.44
N LYS A 42 6.13 -2.85 23.81
CA LYS A 42 5.37 -4.08 24.07
C LYS A 42 5.11 -4.85 22.78
N HIS A 43 4.68 -4.15 21.72
CA HIS A 43 4.44 -4.75 20.41
C HIS A 43 5.76 -5.28 19.83
N VAL A 44 6.82 -4.47 19.82
CA VAL A 44 8.12 -4.90 19.29
C VAL A 44 8.69 -6.07 20.11
N ALA A 45 8.58 -6.06 21.43
CA ALA A 45 8.99 -7.19 22.27
C ALA A 45 8.22 -8.48 21.94
N LYS A 46 6.93 -8.39 21.59
CA LYS A 46 6.15 -9.56 21.11
C LYS A 46 6.74 -10.11 19.81
N LEU A 47 7.08 -9.24 18.85
CA LEU A 47 7.68 -9.66 17.58
C LEU A 47 9.05 -10.30 17.79
N LEU A 48 9.91 -9.70 18.62
CA LEU A 48 11.23 -10.25 18.96
C LEU A 48 11.12 -11.59 19.70
N LYS A 49 10.10 -11.78 20.55
CA LYS A 49 9.84 -13.06 21.20
C LYS A 49 9.42 -14.14 20.19
N ALA A 50 8.59 -13.79 19.21
CA ALA A 50 8.18 -14.70 18.15
C ALA A 50 9.35 -15.07 17.22
N ASN A 51 10.26 -14.12 16.97
CA ASN A 51 11.46 -14.34 16.16
C ASN A 51 12.70 -13.63 16.74
N PRO A 52 13.47 -14.28 17.64
CA PRO A 52 14.63 -13.69 18.30
C PRO A 52 15.79 -13.31 17.38
N LYS A 53 15.79 -13.77 16.12
CA LYS A 53 16.82 -13.40 15.14
C LYS A 53 16.70 -11.96 14.67
N LEU A 54 15.56 -11.31 14.93
CA LEU A 54 15.28 -9.94 14.53
C LEU A 54 15.97 -8.89 15.41
N GLY A 55 16.39 -9.25 16.62
CA GLY A 55 17.06 -8.33 17.54
C GLY A 55 16.78 -8.67 19.00
N LYS A 56 17.33 -7.83 19.89
CA LYS A 56 17.19 -7.99 21.34
C LYS A 56 16.71 -6.72 22.05
N ASP A 57 16.88 -5.56 21.44
CA ASP A 57 16.52 -4.27 22.02
C ASP A 57 15.18 -3.79 21.44
N ALA A 58 14.09 -4.13 22.14
CA ALA A 58 12.75 -3.75 21.71
C ALA A 58 12.52 -2.23 21.76
N ALA A 59 13.09 -1.54 22.76
CA ALA A 59 12.89 -0.11 22.95
C ALA A 59 13.61 0.70 21.86
N ALA A 60 14.86 0.33 21.53
CA ALA A 60 15.58 0.98 20.43
C ALA A 60 14.89 0.76 19.08
N ALA A 61 14.44 -0.47 18.79
CA ALA A 61 13.73 -0.77 17.56
C ALA A 61 12.36 -0.07 17.49
N ALA A 62 11.61 0.01 18.59
CA ALA A 62 10.35 0.75 18.69
C ALA A 62 10.55 2.24 18.40
N ALA A 63 11.54 2.88 19.03
CA ALA A 63 11.86 4.29 18.80
C ALA A 63 12.22 4.55 17.32
N GLN A 64 13.07 3.71 16.73
CA GLN A 64 13.46 3.84 15.32
C GLN A 64 12.29 3.60 14.35
N LEU A 65 11.37 2.67 14.65
CA LEU A 65 10.15 2.48 13.85
C LEU A 65 9.25 3.71 13.90
N GLN A 66 9.08 4.32 15.08
CA GLN A 66 8.28 5.54 15.21
C GLN A 66 8.91 6.70 14.42
N ASP A 67 10.23 6.82 14.40
CA ASP A 67 10.93 7.83 13.61
C ASP A 67 10.80 7.56 12.10
N ALA A 68 10.91 6.31 11.66
CA ALA A 68 10.67 5.92 10.27
C ALA A 68 9.24 6.25 9.82
N TRP A 69 8.24 6.00 10.67
CA TRP A 69 6.84 6.34 10.36
C TRP A 69 6.60 7.85 10.37
N ARG A 70 7.23 8.63 11.26
CA ARG A 70 7.18 10.10 11.17
C ARG A 70 7.77 10.61 9.85
N ALA A 71 8.91 10.06 9.42
CA ALA A 71 9.51 10.38 8.15
C ALA A 71 8.56 10.05 6.98
N PHE A 72 7.91 8.88 7.01
CA PHE A 72 6.92 8.51 6.01
C PHE A 72 5.77 9.51 5.94
N HIS A 73 5.15 9.83 7.08
CA HIS A 73 3.99 10.73 7.11
C HIS A 73 4.35 12.16 6.67
N ARG A 74 5.57 12.65 6.93
CA ARG A 74 6.04 13.94 6.40
C ARG A 74 6.39 13.94 4.91
N GLY A 75 6.54 12.77 4.29
CA GLY A 75 6.98 12.64 2.90
C GLY A 75 8.51 12.57 2.74
N ASP A 76 9.24 12.38 3.83
CA ASP A 76 10.68 12.07 3.82
C ASP A 76 10.87 10.58 3.46
N PHE A 77 10.38 10.17 2.28
CA PHE A 77 10.27 8.76 1.90
C PHE A 77 11.62 8.04 1.81
N GLU A 78 12.70 8.73 1.41
CA GLU A 78 14.04 8.14 1.42
C GLU A 78 14.47 7.77 2.84
N ASP A 79 14.24 8.68 3.80
CA ASP A 79 14.62 8.49 5.20
C ASP A 79 13.79 7.38 5.84
N ALA A 80 12.47 7.38 5.62
CA ALA A 80 11.58 6.31 6.08
C ALA A 80 12.00 4.93 5.51
N PHE A 81 12.36 4.88 4.23
CA PHE A 81 12.81 3.67 3.56
C PHE A 81 14.12 3.13 4.15
N GLU A 82 15.13 3.98 4.31
CA GLU A 82 16.44 3.56 4.82
C GLU A 82 16.37 3.18 6.31
N GLN A 83 15.62 3.93 7.13
CA GLN A 83 15.39 3.57 8.53
C GLN A 83 14.64 2.24 8.68
N GLY A 84 13.58 2.02 7.89
CA GLY A 84 12.83 0.77 7.89
C GLY A 84 13.69 -0.41 7.44
N LYS A 85 14.46 -0.25 6.35
CA LYS A 85 15.38 -1.30 5.87
C LYS A 85 16.46 -1.67 6.87
N ALA A 86 16.98 -0.71 7.62
CA ALA A 86 17.97 -0.99 8.66
C ALA A 86 17.45 -1.95 9.74
N LEU A 87 16.12 -1.97 9.95
CA LEU A 87 15.43 -2.85 10.88
C LEU A 87 14.97 -4.19 10.25
N LYS A 88 15.29 -4.44 8.98
CA LYS A 88 14.94 -5.68 8.25
C LYS A 88 13.43 -5.95 8.34
N ALA A 89 13.02 -7.18 8.68
CA ALA A 89 11.61 -7.57 8.76
C ALA A 89 10.78 -6.71 9.72
N LEU A 90 11.36 -6.18 10.82
CA LEU A 90 10.64 -5.31 11.75
C LEU A 90 10.24 -3.98 11.10
N GLY A 91 11.10 -3.44 10.22
CA GLY A 91 10.86 -2.17 9.51
C GLY A 91 10.41 -2.34 8.07
N ALA A 92 10.14 -3.58 7.64
CA ALA A 92 9.77 -3.86 6.25
C ALA A 92 8.46 -3.16 5.85
N SER A 93 7.47 -3.07 6.74
CA SER A 93 6.18 -2.42 6.43
C SER A 93 6.36 -0.96 6.02
N VAL A 94 7.03 -0.16 6.87
CA VAL A 94 7.29 1.26 6.58
C VAL A 94 8.22 1.43 5.38
N ALA A 95 9.25 0.58 5.24
CA ALA A 95 10.16 0.65 4.10
C ALA A 95 9.44 0.39 2.77
N ILE A 96 8.64 -0.68 2.69
CA ILE A 96 7.91 -1.04 1.48
C ILE A 96 6.86 0.02 1.15
N LYS A 97 6.14 0.55 2.15
CA LYS A 97 5.17 1.64 1.92
C LYS A 97 5.89 2.88 1.38
N ALA A 98 6.96 3.34 2.04
CA ALA A 98 7.72 4.51 1.62
C ALA A 98 8.29 4.37 0.21
N GLY A 99 8.98 3.26 -0.07
CA GLY A 99 9.59 3.01 -1.38
C GLY A 99 8.57 2.85 -2.50
N GLY A 100 7.43 2.23 -2.23
CA GLY A 100 6.42 2.00 -3.25
C GLY A 100 5.56 3.23 -3.54
N ILE A 101 5.19 4.03 -2.53
CA ILE A 101 4.51 5.31 -2.73
C ILE A 101 5.42 6.26 -3.50
N HIS A 102 6.70 6.36 -3.12
CA HIS A 102 7.68 7.15 -3.87
C HIS A 102 7.80 6.68 -5.33
N ALA A 103 7.93 5.37 -5.56
CA ALA A 103 8.01 4.83 -6.92
C ALA A 103 6.71 5.04 -7.73
N THR A 104 5.56 5.05 -7.08
CA THR A 104 4.26 5.26 -7.75
C THR A 104 4.17 6.67 -8.29
N TYR A 105 4.41 7.67 -7.43
CA TYR A 105 4.10 9.08 -7.70
C TYR A 105 5.29 9.94 -8.13
N LEU A 106 6.52 9.57 -7.74
CA LEU A 106 7.67 10.49 -7.77
C LEU A 106 8.88 9.93 -8.55
N VAL A 107 8.68 8.84 -9.29
CA VAL A 107 9.66 8.27 -10.21
C VAL A 107 9.02 8.24 -11.59
N ASP A 108 9.70 8.74 -12.62
CA ASP A 108 9.17 8.69 -13.99
C ASP A 108 9.71 7.48 -14.78
N GLY A 109 10.96 7.09 -14.52
CA GLY A 109 11.62 6.02 -15.25
C GLY A 109 11.05 4.63 -14.97
N GLU A 110 10.42 4.00 -15.97
CA GLU A 110 9.83 2.66 -15.84
C GLU A 110 10.84 1.59 -15.36
N LYS A 111 12.08 1.64 -15.86
CA LYS A 111 13.15 0.72 -15.43
C LYS A 111 13.49 0.91 -13.95
N ASP A 112 13.47 2.14 -13.47
CA ASP A 112 13.75 2.48 -12.07
C ASP A 112 12.59 2.05 -11.18
N LYS A 113 11.33 2.26 -11.62
CA LYS A 113 10.14 1.72 -10.93
C LYS A 113 10.23 0.21 -10.79
N LEU A 114 10.51 -0.49 -11.89
CA LEU A 114 10.59 -1.95 -11.92
C LEU A 114 11.64 -2.48 -10.94
N ALA A 115 12.86 -1.93 -10.98
CA ALA A 115 13.95 -2.33 -10.08
C ALA A 115 13.61 -2.05 -8.60
N ARG A 116 12.93 -0.92 -8.31
CA ARG A 116 12.46 -0.60 -6.96
C ARG A 116 11.43 -1.61 -6.49
N TYR A 117 10.38 -1.89 -7.27
CA TYR A 117 9.36 -2.86 -6.86
C TYR A 117 9.90 -4.29 -6.73
N GLU A 118 10.89 -4.68 -7.54
CA GLU A 118 11.58 -5.97 -7.39
C GLU A 118 12.31 -6.05 -6.04
N ALA A 119 13.07 -5.02 -5.68
CA ALA A 119 13.75 -4.95 -4.38
C ALA A 119 12.76 -4.93 -3.20
N LEU A 120 11.62 -4.25 -3.34
CA LEU A 120 10.55 -4.26 -2.34
C LEU A 120 9.91 -5.64 -2.19
N GLY A 121 9.72 -6.37 -3.30
CA GLY A 121 9.22 -7.73 -3.30
C GLY A 121 10.12 -8.68 -2.51
N ALA A 122 11.44 -8.59 -2.72
CA ALA A 122 12.42 -9.38 -1.96
C ALA A 122 12.38 -9.07 -0.45
N LEU A 123 12.30 -7.78 -0.09
CA LEU A 123 12.15 -7.37 1.32
C LEU A 123 10.84 -7.89 1.93
N ALA A 124 9.75 -7.93 1.15
CA ALA A 124 8.46 -8.44 1.61
C ALA A 124 8.50 -9.97 1.83
N ASP A 125 9.16 -10.71 0.94
CA ASP A 125 9.37 -12.16 1.09
C ASP A 125 10.16 -12.46 2.38
N GLU A 126 11.22 -11.70 2.67
CA GLU A 126 11.96 -11.80 3.93
C GLU A 126 11.09 -11.47 5.15
N ALA A 127 10.22 -10.46 5.04
CA ALA A 127 9.33 -10.05 6.11
C ALA A 127 8.29 -11.13 6.45
N ILE A 128 7.62 -11.72 5.44
CA ILE A 128 6.66 -12.82 5.66
C ILE A 128 7.35 -14.03 6.27
N ALA A 129 8.55 -14.39 5.77
CA ALA A 129 9.29 -15.52 6.31
C ALA A 129 9.65 -15.33 7.80
N ALA A 130 9.91 -14.08 8.21
CA ALA A 130 10.28 -13.75 9.58
C ALA A 130 9.09 -13.48 10.52
N LEU A 131 8.00 -12.93 9.99
CA LEU A 131 6.81 -12.45 10.71
C LEU A 131 5.53 -12.87 9.97
N PRO A 132 5.25 -14.19 9.85
CA PRO A 132 4.12 -14.69 9.05
C PRO A 132 2.75 -14.39 9.66
N ASP A 133 2.69 -14.08 10.96
CA ASP A 133 1.45 -13.80 11.68
C ASP A 133 1.06 -12.31 11.64
N GLU A 134 1.87 -11.46 11.01
CA GLU A 134 1.59 -10.03 10.85
C GLU A 134 0.91 -9.76 9.51
N ALA A 135 -0.31 -9.22 9.54
CA ALA A 135 -1.11 -8.97 8.34
C ALA A 135 -0.35 -8.11 7.31
N ASN A 136 0.40 -7.10 7.77
CA ASN A 136 1.16 -6.22 6.89
C ASN A 136 2.40 -6.86 6.26
N SER A 137 2.94 -7.96 6.81
CA SER A 137 3.95 -8.74 6.08
C SER A 137 3.37 -9.25 4.76
N HIS A 138 2.14 -9.79 4.81
CA HIS A 138 1.44 -10.30 3.62
C HIS A 138 0.98 -9.17 2.71
N TYR A 139 0.35 -8.13 3.26
CA TYR A 139 -0.16 -7.01 2.46
C TYR A 139 0.95 -6.33 1.66
N ARG A 140 2.11 -6.08 2.28
CA ARG A 140 3.23 -5.39 1.63
C ARG A 140 3.83 -6.22 0.51
N ARG A 141 3.79 -7.55 0.60
CA ARG A 141 4.14 -8.43 -0.52
C ARG A 141 3.13 -8.32 -1.67
N ALA A 142 1.84 -8.37 -1.38
CA ALA A 142 0.81 -8.18 -2.40
C ALA A 142 0.98 -6.83 -3.10
N PHE A 143 1.22 -5.76 -2.33
CA PHE A 143 1.47 -4.42 -2.84
C PHE A 143 2.71 -4.36 -3.74
N ALA A 144 3.86 -4.84 -3.28
CA ALA A 144 5.11 -4.80 -4.07
C ALA A 144 5.01 -5.63 -5.36
N ILE A 145 4.47 -6.85 -5.27
CA ILE A 145 4.30 -7.73 -6.44
C ILE A 145 3.25 -7.17 -7.40
N GLY A 146 2.14 -6.63 -6.88
CA GLY A 146 1.08 -6.02 -7.69
C GLY A 146 1.61 -4.85 -8.50
N ARG A 147 2.33 -3.92 -7.86
CA ARG A 147 2.96 -2.78 -8.54
C ARG A 147 4.05 -3.22 -9.53
N TYR A 148 4.87 -4.21 -9.19
CA TYR A 148 5.81 -4.82 -10.14
C TYR A 148 5.10 -5.40 -11.36
N SER A 149 3.97 -6.10 -11.15
CA SER A 149 3.19 -6.71 -12.23
C SER A 149 2.58 -5.68 -13.17
N GLN A 150 2.23 -4.49 -12.67
CA GLN A 150 1.72 -3.39 -13.51
C GLN A 150 2.81 -2.80 -14.42
N CYS A 151 4.09 -3.02 -14.11
CA CYS A 151 5.24 -2.52 -14.91
C CYS A 151 5.74 -3.52 -15.97
N ILE A 152 5.09 -4.67 -16.16
CA ILE A 152 5.54 -5.71 -17.11
C ILE A 152 4.41 -6.21 -18.01
N SER A 153 4.78 -6.91 -19.08
CA SER A 153 3.79 -7.53 -19.97
C SER A 153 2.99 -8.62 -19.26
N ILE A 154 1.74 -8.80 -19.69
CA ILE A 154 0.84 -9.86 -19.18
C ILE A 154 1.51 -11.23 -19.30
N THR A 155 2.14 -11.53 -20.45
CA THR A 155 2.84 -12.81 -20.66
C THR A 155 3.94 -13.04 -19.60
N LYS A 156 4.76 -12.02 -19.29
CA LYS A 156 5.80 -12.14 -18.26
C LYS A 156 5.19 -12.34 -16.87
N ALA A 157 4.14 -11.60 -16.54
CA ALA A 157 3.43 -11.74 -15.26
C ALA A 157 2.82 -13.15 -15.08
N LEU A 158 2.28 -13.72 -16.16
CA LEU A 158 1.76 -15.09 -16.20
C LEU A 158 2.86 -16.12 -15.99
N THR A 159 3.99 -16.01 -16.72
CA THR A 159 5.14 -16.91 -16.56
C THR A 159 5.69 -16.90 -15.13
N MET A 160 5.67 -15.75 -14.47
CA MET A 160 6.13 -15.59 -13.09
C MET A 160 5.08 -15.97 -12.03
N GLY A 161 3.84 -16.28 -12.45
CA GLY A 161 2.74 -16.64 -11.55
C GLY A 161 2.31 -15.51 -10.61
N LEU A 162 2.47 -14.24 -11.01
CA LEU A 162 2.31 -13.10 -10.09
C LEU A 162 0.88 -12.95 -9.57
N ALA A 163 -0.13 -13.20 -10.40
CA ALA A 163 -1.54 -13.11 -10.00
C ALA A 163 -1.85 -14.05 -8.81
N GLY A 164 -1.37 -15.29 -8.87
CA GLY A 164 -1.54 -16.25 -7.77
C GLY A 164 -0.87 -15.78 -6.48
N LYS A 165 0.36 -15.27 -6.57
CA LYS A 165 1.11 -14.74 -5.41
C LYS A 165 0.44 -13.53 -4.77
N VAL A 166 -0.09 -12.61 -5.58
CA VAL A 166 -0.85 -11.45 -5.09
C VAL A 166 -2.10 -11.91 -4.37
N LYS A 167 -2.88 -12.82 -4.98
CA LYS A 167 -4.11 -13.33 -4.38
C LYS A 167 -3.84 -14.06 -3.06
N GLU A 168 -2.85 -14.95 -3.02
CA GLU A 168 -2.42 -15.65 -1.81
C GLU A 168 -2.11 -14.67 -0.67
N SER A 169 -1.31 -13.64 -0.95
CA SER A 169 -0.95 -12.63 0.04
C SER A 169 -2.14 -11.78 0.50
N LEU A 170 -3.06 -11.43 -0.40
CA LEU A 170 -4.27 -10.67 -0.02
C LEU A 170 -5.25 -11.51 0.80
N ASP A 171 -5.44 -12.79 0.44
CA ASP A 171 -6.28 -13.71 1.21
C ASP A 171 -5.72 -13.90 2.63
N ALA A 172 -4.40 -14.13 2.77
CA ALA A 172 -3.75 -14.24 4.08
C ALA A 172 -3.86 -12.94 4.90
N THR A 173 -3.73 -11.78 4.23
CA THR A 173 -3.93 -10.48 4.90
C THR A 173 -5.35 -10.37 5.47
N LEU A 174 -6.37 -10.69 4.67
CA LEU A 174 -7.77 -10.56 5.07
C LEU A 174 -8.22 -11.64 6.06
N GLU A 175 -7.54 -12.79 6.10
CA GLU A 175 -7.72 -13.79 7.16
C GLU A 175 -7.23 -13.26 8.51
N LEU A 176 -6.05 -12.63 8.55
CA LEU A 176 -5.47 -12.05 9.76
C LEU A 176 -6.16 -10.74 10.18
N ALA A 177 -6.57 -9.93 9.20
CA ALA A 177 -7.16 -8.60 9.40
C ALA A 177 -8.35 -8.38 8.46
N PRO A 178 -9.55 -8.91 8.78
CA PRO A 178 -10.75 -8.83 7.92
C PRO A 178 -11.28 -7.40 7.68
N LYS A 179 -10.73 -6.39 8.36
CA LYS A 179 -11.10 -4.97 8.20
C LYS A 179 -9.96 -4.14 7.60
N HIS A 180 -8.98 -4.79 6.98
CA HIS A 180 -7.87 -4.13 6.32
C HIS A 180 -8.33 -3.51 4.99
N ALA A 181 -8.69 -2.23 5.01
CA ALA A 181 -9.30 -1.55 3.87
C ALA A 181 -8.38 -1.53 2.64
N GLU A 182 -7.08 -1.30 2.81
CA GLU A 182 -6.11 -1.30 1.70
C GLU A 182 -6.00 -2.68 1.00
N ALA A 183 -6.20 -3.79 1.74
CA ALA A 183 -6.23 -5.14 1.18
C ALA A 183 -7.56 -5.43 0.47
N HIS A 184 -8.68 -4.93 1.00
CA HIS A 184 -9.94 -4.89 0.26
C HIS A 184 -9.80 -4.13 -1.06
N THR A 185 -9.20 -2.93 -1.04
CA THR A 185 -8.93 -2.16 -2.26
C THR A 185 -8.11 -2.97 -3.27
N ALA A 186 -6.97 -3.52 -2.83
CA ALA A 186 -6.09 -4.28 -3.71
C ALA A 186 -6.76 -5.54 -4.28
N LEU A 187 -7.57 -6.25 -3.49
CA LEU A 187 -8.29 -7.44 -3.97
C LEU A 187 -9.43 -7.04 -4.93
N GLY A 188 -10.07 -5.90 -4.69
CA GLY A 188 -11.03 -5.30 -5.61
C GLY A 188 -10.40 -5.04 -6.99
N LEU A 189 -9.27 -4.35 -7.02
CA LEU A 189 -8.51 -4.08 -8.24
C LEU A 189 -7.97 -5.35 -8.90
N TYR A 190 -7.48 -6.32 -8.12
CA TYR A 190 -7.06 -7.62 -8.66
C TYR A 190 -8.17 -8.26 -9.51
N HIS A 191 -9.38 -8.28 -8.98
CA HIS A 191 -10.54 -8.80 -9.72
C HIS A 191 -10.89 -7.94 -10.94
N ALA A 192 -10.89 -6.62 -10.80
CA ALA A 192 -11.21 -5.69 -11.89
C ALA A 192 -10.22 -5.79 -13.04
N GLU A 193 -8.91 -5.77 -12.75
CA GLU A 193 -7.86 -5.86 -13.75
C GLU A 193 -7.90 -7.17 -14.53
N ILE A 194 -8.10 -8.31 -13.85
CA ILE A 194 -8.19 -9.61 -14.53
C ILE A 194 -9.42 -9.64 -15.45
N VAL A 195 -10.57 -9.17 -14.97
CA VAL A 195 -11.79 -9.09 -15.77
C VAL A 195 -11.59 -8.18 -16.99
N GLY A 196 -10.98 -7.00 -16.81
CA GLY A 196 -10.68 -6.07 -17.89
C GLY A 196 -9.69 -6.62 -18.91
N LYS A 197 -8.68 -7.40 -18.48
CA LYS A 197 -7.63 -7.94 -19.36
C LYS A 197 -8.05 -9.17 -20.16
N VAL A 198 -8.80 -10.10 -19.55
CA VAL A 198 -9.11 -11.41 -20.18
C VAL A 198 -10.61 -11.67 -20.39
N GLY A 199 -11.47 -10.73 -19.98
CA GLY A 199 -12.92 -10.85 -20.06
C GLY A 199 -13.52 -11.70 -18.93
N GLY A 200 -14.78 -11.40 -18.57
CA GLY A 200 -15.42 -11.97 -17.37
C GLY A 200 -15.54 -13.49 -17.34
N MET A 201 -15.78 -14.14 -18.48
CA MET A 201 -15.92 -15.61 -18.54
C MET A 201 -14.59 -16.31 -18.25
N LEU A 202 -13.51 -15.88 -18.91
CA LEU A 202 -12.18 -16.48 -18.73
C LEU A 202 -11.59 -16.10 -17.36
N ALA A 203 -11.81 -14.86 -16.90
CA ALA A 203 -11.45 -14.41 -15.57
C ALA A 203 -12.02 -15.33 -14.47
N LYS A 204 -13.32 -15.68 -14.59
CA LYS A 204 -13.99 -16.57 -13.64
C LYS A 204 -13.45 -18.00 -13.72
N LEU A 205 -13.27 -18.54 -14.92
CA LEU A 205 -12.83 -19.93 -15.12
C LEU A 205 -11.38 -20.16 -14.67
N THR A 206 -10.49 -19.21 -14.93
CA THR A 206 -9.04 -19.37 -14.70
C THR A 206 -8.59 -18.84 -13.34
N TYR A 207 -9.18 -17.74 -12.86
CA TYR A 207 -8.71 -17.05 -11.65
C TYR A 207 -9.77 -16.95 -10.55
N GLY A 208 -11.00 -17.45 -10.79
CA GLY A 208 -12.13 -17.21 -9.91
C GLY A 208 -12.51 -15.72 -9.81
N ALA A 209 -12.07 -14.90 -10.77
CA ALA A 209 -12.26 -13.45 -10.71
C ALA A 209 -13.58 -12.99 -11.31
N SER A 210 -14.20 -11.96 -10.71
CA SER A 210 -15.47 -11.42 -11.20
C SER A 210 -15.64 -9.94 -10.89
N ALA A 211 -16.41 -9.25 -11.73
CA ALA A 211 -16.77 -7.84 -11.53
C ALA A 211 -17.55 -7.63 -10.23
N ALA A 212 -18.46 -8.55 -9.89
CA ALA A 212 -19.24 -8.48 -8.66
C ALA A 212 -18.36 -8.55 -7.40
N THR A 213 -17.35 -9.42 -7.40
CA THR A 213 -16.38 -9.50 -6.29
C THR A 213 -15.53 -8.24 -6.23
N ALA A 214 -15.07 -7.73 -7.37
CA ALA A 214 -14.29 -6.49 -7.45
C ALA A 214 -15.05 -5.33 -6.78
N GLU A 215 -16.27 -5.06 -7.23
CA GLU A 215 -17.10 -3.98 -6.69
C GLU A 215 -17.42 -4.16 -5.20
N LYS A 216 -17.67 -5.39 -4.75
CA LYS A 216 -17.93 -5.67 -3.32
C LYS A 216 -16.75 -5.23 -2.47
N HIS A 217 -15.53 -5.61 -2.86
CA HIS A 217 -14.33 -5.27 -2.10
C HIS A 217 -14.02 -3.78 -2.15
N LEU A 218 -14.13 -3.13 -3.31
CA LEU A 218 -13.93 -1.68 -3.45
C LEU A 218 -14.94 -0.89 -2.60
N LYS A 219 -16.22 -1.26 -2.65
CA LYS A 219 -17.26 -0.64 -1.82
C LYS A 219 -16.98 -0.86 -0.33
N GLU A 220 -16.50 -2.03 0.08
CA GLU A 220 -16.13 -2.27 1.48
C GLU A 220 -14.96 -1.39 1.92
N ALA A 221 -13.92 -1.22 1.09
CA ALA A 221 -12.80 -0.34 1.40
C ALA A 221 -13.24 1.12 1.62
N THR A 222 -14.14 1.64 0.79
CA THR A 222 -14.70 3.00 0.98
C THR A 222 -15.55 3.13 2.24
N LYS A 223 -16.19 2.05 2.73
CA LYS A 223 -16.92 2.08 4.01
C LYS A 223 -15.97 2.05 5.20
N LEU A 224 -14.93 1.23 5.13
CA LEU A 224 -13.92 1.12 6.19
C LEU A 224 -13.10 2.41 6.33
N THR A 225 -12.85 3.09 5.21
CA THR A 225 -11.99 4.28 5.14
C THR A 225 -12.58 5.39 4.27
N ALA A 226 -13.78 5.86 4.63
CA ALA A 226 -14.49 6.90 3.86
C ALA A 226 -13.72 8.23 3.75
N ASP A 227 -12.82 8.51 4.69
CA ASP A 227 -11.98 9.71 4.72
C ASP A 227 -10.58 9.49 4.10
N SER A 228 -10.35 8.35 3.44
CA SER A 228 -9.09 8.03 2.77
C SER A 228 -9.20 8.28 1.26
N PRO A 229 -8.39 9.19 0.67
CA PRO A 229 -8.43 9.49 -0.76
C PRO A 229 -8.24 8.25 -1.64
N ILE A 230 -7.26 7.39 -1.33
CA ILE A 230 -6.95 6.21 -2.14
C ILE A 230 -8.12 5.23 -2.26
N ALA A 231 -9.00 5.13 -1.25
CA ALA A 231 -10.15 4.23 -1.32
C ALA A 231 -11.14 4.66 -2.42
N TRP A 232 -11.32 5.97 -2.61
CA TRP A 232 -12.19 6.53 -3.64
C TRP A 232 -11.53 6.53 -5.02
N ILE A 233 -10.23 6.85 -5.09
CA ILE A 233 -9.44 6.74 -6.33
C ILE A 233 -9.53 5.34 -6.90
N GLU A 234 -9.31 4.33 -6.07
CA GLU A 234 -9.28 2.95 -6.56
C GLU A 234 -10.67 2.38 -6.80
N LEU A 235 -11.72 2.94 -6.18
CA LEU A 235 -13.11 2.70 -6.61
C LEU A 235 -13.32 3.24 -8.03
N ALA A 236 -12.88 4.47 -8.32
CA ALA A 236 -12.98 5.06 -9.65
C ALA A 236 -12.24 4.23 -10.70
N ASN A 237 -10.96 3.91 -10.45
CA ASN A 237 -10.16 3.02 -11.30
C ASN A 237 -10.84 1.68 -11.55
N GLY A 238 -11.36 1.05 -10.49
CA GLY A 238 -12.05 -0.24 -10.60
C GLY A 238 -13.31 -0.17 -11.44
N LEU A 239 -14.10 0.91 -11.33
CA LEU A 239 -15.30 1.12 -12.15
C LEU A 239 -14.93 1.28 -13.63
N LEU A 240 -13.90 2.07 -13.94
CA LEU A 240 -13.42 2.27 -15.31
C LEU A 240 -12.87 0.96 -15.91
N LEU A 241 -12.09 0.19 -15.15
CA LEU A 241 -11.59 -1.11 -15.60
C LEU A 241 -12.69 -2.11 -15.93
N LEU A 242 -13.81 -2.07 -15.21
CA LEU A 242 -14.91 -3.03 -15.36
C LEU A 242 -15.93 -2.61 -16.42
N HIS A 243 -16.21 -1.32 -16.52
CA HIS A 243 -17.39 -0.80 -17.22
C HIS A 243 -17.06 0.26 -18.28
N GLY A 244 -15.82 0.78 -18.29
CA GLY A 244 -15.40 1.89 -19.14
C GLY A 244 -16.34 3.09 -19.02
N ASP A 245 -16.64 3.70 -20.15
CA ASP A 245 -17.45 4.93 -20.28
C ASP A 245 -18.85 4.81 -19.63
N LYS A 246 -19.38 3.59 -19.46
CA LYS A 246 -20.70 3.37 -18.83
C LYS A 246 -20.75 3.76 -17.35
N GLN A 247 -19.60 3.89 -16.70
CA GLN A 247 -19.48 4.31 -15.29
C GLN A 247 -18.51 5.49 -15.16
N GLU A 248 -18.27 6.25 -16.23
CA GLU A 248 -17.40 7.42 -16.22
C GLU A 248 -17.88 8.47 -15.22
N ASP A 249 -19.19 8.79 -15.21
CA ASP A 249 -19.77 9.74 -14.25
C ASP A 249 -19.53 9.30 -12.80
N ALA A 250 -19.75 8.02 -12.49
CA ALA A 250 -19.54 7.48 -11.14
C ALA A 250 -18.06 7.46 -10.75
N ALA A 251 -17.16 7.23 -11.71
CA ALA A 251 -15.72 7.32 -11.49
C ALA A 251 -15.29 8.77 -11.24
N ALA A 252 -15.81 9.72 -12.02
CA ALA A 252 -15.58 11.16 -11.83
C ALA A 252 -16.08 11.64 -10.46
N GLU A 253 -17.27 11.23 -10.02
CA GLU A 253 -17.78 11.52 -8.67
C GLU A 253 -16.84 10.98 -7.57
N ALA A 254 -16.27 9.79 -7.76
CA ALA A 254 -15.33 9.20 -6.81
C ALA A 254 -13.98 9.95 -6.80
N TYR A 255 -13.44 10.34 -7.96
CA TYR A 255 -12.26 11.21 -8.03
C TYR A 255 -12.51 12.59 -7.41
N GLU A 256 -13.65 13.21 -7.68
CA GLU A 256 -14.02 14.51 -7.11
C GLU A 256 -14.09 14.43 -5.59
N LYS A 257 -14.67 13.35 -5.06
CA LYS A 257 -14.67 13.09 -3.62
C LYS A 257 -13.26 12.97 -3.07
N ALA A 258 -12.40 12.17 -3.70
CA ALA A 258 -11.01 12.01 -3.27
C ALA A 258 -10.26 13.36 -3.28
N GLY A 259 -10.38 14.14 -4.36
CA GLY A 259 -9.71 15.44 -4.51
C GLY A 259 -10.18 16.52 -3.52
N LYS A 260 -11.36 16.36 -2.92
CA LYS A 260 -11.91 17.27 -1.89
C LYS A 260 -11.53 16.88 -0.46
N LEU A 261 -11.00 15.69 -0.23
CA LEU A 261 -10.61 15.25 1.11
C LEU A 261 -9.37 16.02 1.60
N LYS A 262 -9.32 16.25 2.92
CA LYS A 262 -8.16 16.84 3.56
C LYS A 262 -7.12 15.75 3.82
N ALA A 263 -6.01 15.81 3.10
CA ALA A 263 -4.88 14.91 3.31
C ALA A 263 -4.34 14.99 4.75
N ARG A 264 -4.18 13.82 5.37
CA ARG A 264 -3.69 13.65 6.74
C ARG A 264 -2.18 13.49 6.78
N ASP A 265 -1.57 13.03 5.70
CA ASP A 265 -0.13 12.88 5.57
C ASP A 265 0.32 13.10 4.12
N ALA A 266 1.62 12.94 3.87
CA ALA A 266 2.20 13.15 2.55
C ALA A 266 1.71 12.16 1.48
N MET A 267 1.43 10.91 1.83
CA MET A 267 0.86 9.95 0.88
C MET A 267 -0.52 10.42 0.43
N GLU A 268 -1.38 10.78 1.38
CA GLU A 268 -2.72 11.26 1.03
C GLU A 268 -2.70 12.58 0.27
N ALA A 269 -1.70 13.42 0.48
CA ALA A 269 -1.52 14.64 -0.31
C ALA A 269 -1.18 14.33 -1.78
N LEU A 270 -0.38 13.28 -2.03
CA LEU A 270 -0.13 12.77 -3.38
C LEU A 270 -1.41 12.17 -3.99
N ASP A 271 -2.16 11.38 -3.22
CA ASP A 271 -3.43 10.81 -3.66
C ASP A 271 -4.44 11.91 -4.04
N VAL A 272 -4.60 12.94 -3.20
CA VAL A 272 -5.49 14.09 -3.45
C VAL A 272 -5.07 14.85 -4.70
N ALA A 273 -3.75 15.06 -4.91
CA ALA A 273 -3.25 15.70 -6.12
C ALA A 273 -3.56 14.87 -7.37
N PHE A 274 -3.25 13.57 -7.33
CA PHE A 274 -3.56 12.63 -8.40
C PHE A 274 -5.05 12.62 -8.76
N ALA A 275 -5.94 12.58 -7.76
CA ALA A 275 -7.38 12.58 -7.99
C ALA A 275 -7.88 13.84 -8.71
N LYS A 276 -7.27 15.00 -8.43
CA LYS A 276 -7.60 16.26 -9.12
C LYS A 276 -7.15 16.23 -10.58
N GLU A 277 -5.97 15.68 -10.85
CA GLU A 277 -5.45 15.52 -12.21
C GLU A 277 -6.33 14.61 -13.08
N GLN A 278 -7.07 13.67 -12.49
CA GLN A 278 -7.99 12.80 -13.24
C GLN A 278 -9.28 13.50 -13.68
N LEU A 279 -9.54 14.73 -13.21
CA LEU A 279 -10.74 15.51 -13.53
C LEU A 279 -10.46 16.67 -14.51
N GLU A 280 -9.19 16.89 -14.86
CA GLU A 280 -8.72 17.91 -15.80
C GLU A 280 -8.74 17.40 -17.25
#